data_AF-A0A0C2IU46-F1
#
_entry.id   AF-A0A0C2IU46-F1
#
_cell.length_a   1.000
_cell.length_b   1.000
_cell.length_c   1.000
_cell.angle_alpha   90.00
_cell.angle_beta   90.00
_cell.angle_gamma   90.00
#
_symmetry.space_group_name_H-M   'P 1'
#
loop_
_entity.id
_entity.type
_entity.pdbx_description
1 polymer ?
#
loop_
_entity_poly.entity_id
_entity_poly.type
_entity_poly.pdbx_seq_one_letter_code
_entity_poly.pdbx_strand_id
1 'polypeptide(L)'
;MTRIPVNSKMITSYDLILGFIIFDHFLLSNQEIYTANIKLCELFMLELNELQLYDSILSGKKNDEKFLNLILEISKQIPTELLTTKTVKDKDCFDEYSDINRFISNPINSLMLIKRFIQIWPNIQNYSILPRNSRLDDFIKQFEFGKDDLTGAYEALYRIQDFYQLEAQDMKTGMFSDEWKSIAEIWSSVPKFMGPDDMLEIGIIAYQQENYQSAIMWFESALDEINNIRSYSDESSLITVLDYLSWSE
;
A
#
# COMPACT_ATOMS: atom_id res chain seq x y z
N MET A 1 -37.66 -22.56 46.23
CA MET A 1 -36.26 -22.65 45.78
C MET A 1 -36.01 -24.05 45.25
N THR A 2 -36.21 -24.26 43.95
CA THR A 2 -35.96 -25.53 43.27
C THR A 2 -34.90 -25.26 42.20
N ARG A 3 -33.69 -25.81 42.42
CA ARG A 3 -32.56 -25.69 41.50
C ARG A 3 -32.83 -26.50 40.23
N ILE A 4 -32.74 -25.85 39.08
CA ILE A 4 -32.72 -26.46 37.76
C ILE A 4 -31.35 -27.13 37.57
N PRO A 5 -31.26 -28.40 37.14
CA PRO A 5 -29.97 -29.01 36.84
C PRO A 5 -29.44 -28.46 35.51
N VAL A 6 -28.23 -27.88 35.55
CA VAL A 6 -27.43 -27.55 34.37
C VAL A 6 -27.00 -28.87 33.74
N ASN A 7 -27.57 -29.20 32.59
CA ASN A 7 -27.16 -30.35 31.80
C ASN A 7 -25.87 -29.98 31.07
N SER A 8 -24.72 -30.40 31.61
CA SER A 8 -23.42 -30.25 30.93
C SER A 8 -23.43 -31.13 29.68
N LYS A 9 -23.70 -30.55 28.50
CA LYS A 9 -23.46 -31.25 27.25
C LYS A 9 -21.95 -31.47 27.14
N MET A 10 -21.58 -32.75 27.23
CA MET A 10 -20.24 -33.24 27.00
C MET A 10 -19.89 -32.93 25.53
N ILE A 11 -18.98 -31.99 25.31
CA ILE A 11 -18.47 -31.65 23.97
C ILE A 11 -17.89 -32.94 23.40
N THR A 12 -18.51 -33.48 22.37
CA THR A 12 -18.02 -34.71 21.74
C THR A 12 -16.86 -34.36 20.81
N SER A 13 -15.94 -35.30 20.58
CA SER A 13 -14.80 -35.09 19.67
C SER A 13 -15.23 -34.63 18.28
N TYR A 14 -16.46 -34.94 17.85
CA TYR A 14 -17.05 -34.50 16.58
C TYR A 14 -17.38 -33.00 16.55
N ASP A 15 -17.73 -32.38 17.68
CA ASP A 15 -18.01 -30.93 17.76
C ASP A 15 -16.71 -30.11 17.67
N LEU A 16 -15.61 -30.64 18.21
CA LEU A 16 -14.26 -30.08 18.03
C LEU A 16 -13.77 -30.24 16.59
N ILE A 17 -14.01 -31.40 15.96
CA ILE A 17 -13.62 -31.65 14.57
C ILE A 17 -14.43 -30.78 13.60
N LEU A 18 -15.74 -30.60 13.80
CA LEU A 18 -16.52 -29.64 13.00
C LEU A 18 -16.07 -28.19 13.25
N GLY A 19 -15.73 -27.83 14.48
CA GLY A 19 -15.15 -26.52 14.80
C GLY A 19 -13.83 -26.26 14.08
N PHE A 20 -12.94 -27.27 14.02
CA PHE A 20 -11.68 -27.22 13.26
C PHE A 20 -11.91 -27.16 11.75
N ILE A 21 -12.87 -27.92 11.21
CA ILE A 21 -13.18 -27.91 9.77
C ILE A 21 -13.79 -26.57 9.34
N ILE A 22 -14.59 -25.92 10.21
CA ILE A 22 -15.16 -24.59 9.93
C ILE A 22 -14.09 -23.50 10.05
N PHE A 23 -13.10 -23.64 10.96
CA PHE A 23 -11.96 -22.71 11.05
C PHE A 23 -10.97 -22.87 9.89
N ASP A 24 -10.69 -24.11 9.46
CA ASP A 24 -9.85 -24.39 8.28
C ASP A 24 -10.53 -24.04 6.95
N HIS A 25 -11.87 -24.03 6.88
CA HIS A 25 -12.60 -23.56 5.70
C HIS A 25 -12.61 -22.04 5.52
N PHE A 26 -12.29 -21.25 6.55
CA PHE A 26 -12.18 -19.80 6.41
C PHE A 26 -10.86 -19.36 5.72
N LEU A 27 -9.81 -20.18 5.82
CA LEU A 27 -8.53 -19.98 5.12
C LEU A 27 -8.62 -20.26 3.60
N LEU A 28 -9.71 -20.87 3.12
CA LEU A 28 -9.91 -21.19 1.71
C LEU A 28 -10.66 -20.09 0.93
N SER A 29 -10.96 -18.94 1.54
CA SER A 29 -11.87 -18.01 0.88
C SER A 29 -11.31 -17.32 -0.36
N ASN A 30 -9.99 -17.24 -0.61
CA ASN A 30 -9.45 -16.77 -1.89
C ASN A 30 -7.96 -17.15 -2.10
N GLN A 31 -7.66 -18.30 -2.74
CA GLN A 31 -6.27 -18.70 -3.05
C GLN A 31 -5.47 -17.60 -3.80
N GLU A 32 -6.15 -16.83 -4.66
CA GLU A 32 -5.55 -15.73 -5.43
C GLU A 32 -5.19 -14.51 -4.56
N ILE A 33 -5.96 -14.21 -3.50
CA ILE A 33 -5.67 -13.09 -2.59
C ILE A 33 -4.42 -13.40 -1.76
N TYR A 34 -4.29 -14.63 -1.26
CA TYR A 34 -3.06 -15.06 -0.59
C TYR A 34 -1.86 -15.00 -1.54
N THR A 35 -2.07 -15.33 -2.81
CA THR A 35 -1.02 -15.27 -3.83
C THR A 35 -0.60 -13.83 -4.16
N ALA A 36 -1.55 -12.89 -4.28
CA ALA A 36 -1.27 -11.48 -4.51
C ALA A 36 -0.53 -10.83 -3.32
N ASN A 37 -0.95 -11.12 -2.09
CA ASN A 37 -0.28 -10.62 -0.89
C ASN A 37 1.16 -11.16 -0.78
N ILE A 38 1.38 -12.45 -1.07
CA ILE A 38 2.74 -13.03 -1.14
C ILE A 38 3.59 -12.32 -2.20
N LYS A 39 3.05 -12.04 -3.39
CA LYS A 39 3.78 -11.31 -4.44
C LYS A 39 4.16 -9.89 -4.00
N LEU A 40 3.24 -9.15 -3.36
CA LEU A 40 3.54 -7.83 -2.80
C LEU A 40 4.58 -7.91 -1.68
N CYS A 41 4.55 -8.96 -0.88
CA CYS A 41 5.58 -9.22 0.12
C CYS A 41 6.94 -9.42 -0.54
N GLU A 42 7.05 -10.32 -1.51
CA GLU A 42 8.29 -10.57 -2.26
C GLU A 42 8.82 -9.26 -2.88
N LEU A 43 7.93 -8.44 -3.44
CA LEU A 43 8.29 -7.16 -4.01
C LEU A 43 8.85 -6.19 -2.96
N PHE A 44 8.19 -6.07 -1.81
CA PHE A 44 8.64 -5.21 -0.72
C PHE A 44 9.96 -5.72 -0.12
N MET A 45 10.13 -7.03 0.00
CA MET A 45 11.38 -7.67 0.42
C MET A 45 12.54 -7.32 -0.51
N LEU A 46 12.31 -7.34 -1.84
CA LEU A 46 13.31 -6.92 -2.81
C LEU A 46 13.70 -5.44 -2.62
N GLU A 47 12.73 -4.56 -2.43
CA GLU A 47 12.96 -3.13 -2.15
C GLU A 47 13.76 -2.92 -0.86
N LEU A 48 13.40 -3.57 0.25
CA LEU A 48 14.14 -3.46 1.51
C LEU A 48 15.58 -3.94 1.38
N ASN A 49 15.81 -5.09 0.74
CA ASN A 49 17.15 -5.63 0.53
C ASN A 49 18.03 -4.70 -0.30
N GLU A 50 17.47 -4.09 -1.36
CA GLU A 50 18.18 -3.13 -2.19
C GLU A 50 18.51 -1.83 -1.42
N LEU A 51 17.54 -1.27 -0.69
CA LEU A 51 17.76 -0.06 0.12
C LEU A 51 18.83 -0.27 1.19
N GLN A 52 18.83 -1.43 1.86
CA GLN A 52 19.84 -1.80 2.85
C GLN A 52 21.22 -1.98 2.22
N LEU A 53 21.28 -2.58 1.02
CA LEU A 53 22.51 -2.69 0.25
C LEU A 53 23.06 -1.30 -0.10
N TYR A 54 22.20 -0.40 -0.59
CA TYR A 54 22.58 0.97 -0.89
C TYR A 54 23.10 1.69 0.36
N ASP A 55 22.40 1.66 1.49
CA ASP A 55 22.86 2.31 2.73
C ASP A 55 24.28 1.86 3.16
N SER A 56 24.53 0.54 3.09
CA SER A 56 25.84 -0.04 3.43
C SER A 56 26.98 0.45 2.52
N ILE A 57 26.69 0.75 1.26
CA ILE A 57 27.68 1.15 0.24
C ILE A 57 27.79 2.68 0.13
N LEU A 58 26.70 3.40 0.37
CA LEU A 58 26.59 4.85 0.37
C LEU A 58 27.48 5.50 1.44
N SER A 59 27.81 4.76 2.51
CA SER A 59 28.68 5.16 3.62
C SER A 59 30.15 5.51 3.26
N GLY A 60 30.51 5.61 1.98
CA GLY A 60 31.89 5.94 1.58
C GLY A 60 32.15 6.33 0.12
N LYS A 61 31.14 6.62 -0.70
CA LYS A 61 31.32 6.97 -2.12
C LYS A 61 30.56 8.24 -2.52
N LYS A 62 31.12 8.99 -3.48
CA LYS A 62 30.44 10.10 -4.16
C LYS A 62 29.47 9.49 -5.17
N ASN A 63 28.17 9.78 -5.02
CA ASN A 63 27.12 9.25 -5.89
C ASN A 63 26.43 10.37 -6.66
N ASP A 64 25.66 9.98 -7.67
CA ASP A 64 24.80 10.90 -8.41
C ASP A 64 23.74 11.51 -7.48
N GLU A 65 23.56 12.83 -7.56
CA GLU A 65 22.61 13.56 -6.70
C GLU A 65 21.17 13.11 -6.96
N LYS A 66 20.81 12.78 -8.21
CA LYS A 66 19.47 12.27 -8.55
C LYS A 66 19.23 10.91 -7.92
N PHE A 67 20.22 10.02 -7.97
CA PHE A 67 20.14 8.72 -7.31
C PHE A 67 19.88 8.87 -5.81
N LEU A 68 20.64 9.74 -5.13
CA LEU A 68 20.46 10.00 -3.70
C LEU A 68 19.07 10.56 -3.39
N ASN A 69 18.57 11.50 -4.20
CA ASN A 69 17.24 12.07 -4.01
C ASN A 69 16.13 11.02 -4.15
N LEU A 70 16.23 10.11 -5.12
CA LEU A 70 15.26 9.01 -5.30
C LEU A 70 15.28 8.03 -4.11
N ILE A 71 16.46 7.65 -3.62
CA ILE A 71 16.57 6.77 -2.44
C ILE A 71 15.99 7.44 -1.18
N LEU A 72 16.25 8.75 -1.01
CA LEU A 72 15.68 9.53 0.09
C LEU A 72 14.16 9.65 -0.02
N GLU A 73 13.62 9.76 -1.23
CA GLU A 73 12.19 9.78 -1.48
C GLU A 73 11.52 8.47 -1.07
N ILE A 74 12.06 7.31 -1.49
CA ILE A 74 11.54 6.00 -1.10
C ILE A 74 11.66 5.80 0.42
N SER A 75 12.81 6.12 1.00
CA SER A 75 13.05 5.93 2.44
C SER A 75 12.07 6.70 3.32
N LYS A 76 11.52 7.83 2.86
CA LYS A 76 10.48 8.59 3.60
C LYS A 76 9.13 7.87 3.65
N GLN A 77 8.88 6.93 2.74
CA GLN A 77 7.62 6.18 2.64
C GLN A 77 7.67 4.83 3.39
N ILE A 78 8.79 4.52 4.05
CA ILE A 78 9.02 3.22 4.72
C ILE A 78 9.39 3.47 6.19
N PRO A 79 8.83 2.70 7.15
CA PRO A 79 9.25 2.72 8.54
C PRO A 79 10.76 2.59 8.71
N THR A 80 11.35 3.44 9.54
CA THR A 80 12.80 3.44 9.79
C THR A 80 13.27 2.13 10.43
N GLU A 81 12.40 1.48 11.21
CA GLU A 81 12.65 0.17 11.82
C GLU A 81 12.86 -0.92 10.76
N LEU A 82 12.08 -0.89 9.67
CA LEU A 82 12.20 -1.85 8.57
C LEU A 82 13.46 -1.60 7.73
N LEU A 83 13.87 -0.34 7.56
CA LEU A 83 15.10 0.01 6.85
C LEU A 83 16.36 -0.42 7.62
N THR A 84 16.33 -0.38 8.96
CA THR A 84 17.51 -0.69 9.80
C THR A 84 17.64 -2.18 10.17
N THR A 85 16.58 -2.97 10.02
CA THR A 85 16.57 -4.38 10.41
C THR A 85 17.34 -5.25 9.40
N LYS A 86 18.52 -5.76 9.80
CA LYS A 86 19.48 -6.45 8.91
C LYS A 86 19.04 -7.78 8.28
N THR A 87 17.99 -8.42 8.77
CA THR A 87 17.55 -9.71 8.22
C THR A 87 16.04 -9.77 8.21
N VAL A 88 15.48 -9.40 7.08
CA VAL A 88 14.09 -9.69 6.75
C VAL A 88 14.01 -11.13 6.27
N LYS A 89 13.09 -11.94 6.80
CA LYS A 89 13.03 -13.39 6.50
C LYS A 89 11.84 -13.69 5.61
N ASP A 90 11.99 -14.60 4.65
CA ASP A 90 10.90 -15.01 3.75
C ASP A 90 9.65 -15.51 4.50
N LYS A 91 9.84 -16.10 5.70
CA LYS A 91 8.75 -16.53 6.56
C LYS A 91 7.85 -15.38 7.05
N ASP A 92 8.37 -14.15 7.06
CA ASP A 92 7.65 -12.97 7.54
C ASP A 92 6.49 -12.63 6.58
N CYS A 93 6.56 -13.04 5.31
CA CYS A 93 5.43 -12.94 4.37
C CYS A 93 4.22 -13.78 4.80
N PHE A 94 4.45 -14.89 5.51
CA PHE A 94 3.41 -15.81 5.95
C PHE A 94 2.97 -15.57 7.41
N ASP A 95 3.63 -14.64 8.11
CA ASP A 95 3.27 -14.24 9.46
C ASP A 95 2.42 -12.97 9.41
N GLU A 96 1.13 -13.11 9.67
CA GLU A 96 0.15 -12.01 9.72
C GLU A 96 0.55 -10.90 10.70
N TYR A 97 1.32 -11.26 11.74
CA TYR A 97 1.76 -10.30 12.76
C TYR A 97 3.11 -9.67 12.44
N SER A 98 3.75 -10.04 11.34
CA SER A 98 5.01 -9.42 10.93
C SER A 98 4.80 -7.97 10.48
N ASP A 99 5.79 -7.13 10.75
CA ASP A 99 5.75 -5.73 10.33
C ASP A 99 5.71 -5.59 8.79
N ILE A 100 6.27 -6.56 8.06
CA ILE A 100 6.20 -6.63 6.59
C ILE A 100 4.78 -6.88 6.12
N ASN A 101 4.12 -7.90 6.67
CA ASN A 101 2.76 -8.26 6.27
C ASN A 101 1.79 -7.11 6.64
N ARG A 102 1.95 -6.51 7.82
CA ARG A 102 1.21 -5.33 8.23
C ARG A 102 1.42 -4.12 7.32
N PHE A 103 2.66 -3.89 6.88
CA PHE A 103 2.97 -2.81 5.95
C PHE A 103 2.26 -3.00 4.61
N ILE A 104 2.41 -4.16 3.97
CA ILE A 104 1.83 -4.41 2.64
C ILE A 104 0.31 -4.57 2.69
N SER A 105 -0.25 -5.12 3.78
CA SER A 105 -1.69 -5.33 3.89
C SER A 105 -2.51 -4.04 3.97
N ASN A 106 -1.87 -2.88 4.17
CA ASN A 106 -2.59 -1.64 4.02
C ASN A 106 -2.66 -1.20 2.53
N PRO A 107 -3.86 -0.89 2.01
CA PRO A 107 -4.08 -0.55 0.62
C PRO A 107 -3.24 0.61 0.08
N ILE A 108 -3.02 1.68 0.86
CA ILE A 108 -2.24 2.83 0.39
C ILE A 108 -0.76 2.48 0.30
N ASN A 109 -0.23 1.70 1.25
CA ASN A 109 1.15 1.23 1.18
C ASN A 109 1.38 0.31 -0.01
N SER A 110 0.43 -0.60 -0.26
CA SER A 110 0.43 -1.47 -1.44
C SER A 110 0.44 -0.66 -2.72
N LEU A 111 -0.45 0.33 -2.87
CA LEU A 111 -0.45 1.24 -4.01
C LEU A 111 0.90 1.95 -4.16
N MET A 112 1.44 2.52 -3.07
CA MET A 112 2.71 3.23 -3.12
C MET A 112 3.88 2.30 -3.50
N LEU A 113 3.90 1.07 -2.99
CA LEU A 113 4.88 0.06 -3.40
C LEU A 113 4.78 -0.20 -4.90
N ILE A 114 3.58 -0.45 -5.42
CA ILE A 114 3.33 -0.67 -6.85
C ILE A 114 3.83 0.53 -7.67
N LYS A 115 3.45 1.75 -7.28
CA LYS A 115 3.87 3.00 -7.93
C LYS A 115 5.38 3.15 -7.95
N ARG A 116 6.07 2.94 -6.82
CA ARG A 116 7.54 3.02 -6.74
C ARG A 116 8.20 2.08 -7.72
N PHE A 117 7.71 0.84 -7.85
CA PHE A 117 8.28 -0.14 -8.77
C PHE A 117 8.09 0.22 -10.23
N ILE A 118 6.99 0.89 -10.58
CA ILE A 118 6.69 1.28 -11.96
C ILE A 118 7.39 2.60 -12.34
N GLN A 119 7.48 3.56 -11.42
CA GLN A 119 7.89 4.93 -11.73
C GLN A 119 9.28 5.32 -11.19
N ILE A 120 9.70 4.76 -10.05
CA ILE A 120 10.92 5.20 -9.34
C ILE A 120 12.07 4.20 -9.52
N TRP A 121 11.83 2.91 -9.30
CA TRP A 121 12.85 1.87 -9.39
C TRP A 121 13.59 1.79 -10.74
N PRO A 122 12.93 1.97 -11.91
CA PRO A 122 13.64 2.04 -13.18
C PRO A 122 14.66 3.19 -13.24
N ASN A 123 14.32 4.33 -12.65
CA ASN A 123 15.21 5.49 -12.57
C ASN A 123 16.38 5.22 -11.60
N ILE A 124 16.11 4.61 -10.44
CA ILE A 124 17.15 4.20 -9.49
C ILE A 124 18.15 3.26 -10.17
N GLN A 125 17.70 2.22 -10.87
CA GLN A 125 18.58 1.29 -11.58
C GLN A 125 19.41 1.98 -12.67
N ASN A 126 18.85 2.99 -13.35
CA ASN A 126 19.56 3.73 -14.40
C ASN A 126 20.63 4.69 -13.84
N TYR A 127 20.38 5.32 -12.70
CA TYR A 127 21.32 6.27 -12.08
C TYR A 127 22.28 5.63 -11.06
N SER A 128 22.00 4.40 -10.64
CA SER A 128 22.84 3.66 -9.69
C SER A 128 24.22 3.38 -10.28
N ILE A 129 25.26 3.59 -9.46
CA ILE A 129 26.62 3.14 -9.79
C ILE A 129 26.80 1.64 -9.55
N LEU A 130 25.85 0.99 -8.88
CA LEU A 130 25.89 -0.43 -8.59
C LEU A 130 25.35 -1.25 -9.75
N PRO A 131 25.82 -2.50 -9.90
CA PRO A 131 25.24 -3.41 -10.88
C PRO A 131 23.73 -3.50 -10.69
N ARG A 132 22.99 -3.44 -11.81
CA ARG A 132 21.54 -3.61 -11.83
C ARG A 132 21.16 -4.93 -11.16
N ASN A 133 20.24 -4.90 -10.20
CA ASN A 133 19.71 -6.11 -9.59
C ASN A 133 18.72 -6.78 -10.55
N SER A 134 19.14 -7.91 -11.12
CA SER A 134 18.32 -8.66 -12.09
C SER A 134 17.03 -9.22 -11.49
N ARG A 135 16.96 -9.43 -10.16
CA ARG A 135 15.76 -9.99 -9.52
C ARG A 135 14.56 -9.06 -9.63
N LEU A 136 14.79 -7.74 -9.64
CA LEU A 136 13.72 -6.76 -9.86
C LEU A 136 13.16 -6.92 -11.28
N ASP A 137 14.05 -7.03 -12.28
CA ASP A 137 13.66 -7.19 -13.67
C ASP A 137 12.98 -8.54 -13.92
N ASP A 138 13.50 -9.60 -13.28
CA ASP A 138 12.95 -10.94 -13.35
C ASP A 138 11.54 -10.99 -12.74
N PHE A 139 11.31 -10.33 -11.59
CA PHE A 139 9.99 -10.22 -10.98
C PHE A 139 9.00 -9.51 -11.92
N ILE A 140 9.38 -8.33 -12.42
CA ILE A 140 8.56 -7.54 -13.34
C ILE A 140 8.19 -8.36 -14.57
N LYS A 141 9.16 -9.07 -15.15
CA LYS A 141 8.94 -9.91 -16.33
C LYS A 141 8.10 -11.15 -16.04
N GLN A 142 8.31 -11.80 -14.90
CA GLN A 142 7.62 -13.03 -14.53
C GLN A 142 6.13 -12.81 -14.31
N PHE A 143 5.76 -11.66 -13.73
CA PHE A 143 4.39 -11.34 -13.38
C PHE A 143 3.73 -10.31 -14.29
N GLU A 144 4.41 -9.93 -15.37
CA GLU A 144 3.94 -8.89 -16.31
C GLU A 144 3.57 -7.58 -15.60
N PHE A 145 4.29 -7.28 -14.51
CA PHE A 145 4.00 -6.17 -13.62
C PHE A 145 4.22 -4.83 -14.34
N GLY A 146 3.23 -3.95 -14.34
CA GLY A 146 3.28 -2.75 -15.16
C GLY A 146 2.23 -1.71 -14.85
N LYS A 147 2.03 -0.78 -15.79
CA LYS A 147 1.13 0.36 -15.62
C LYS A 147 -0.31 -0.07 -15.30
N ASP A 148 -0.76 -1.18 -15.87
CA ASP A 148 -2.11 -1.70 -15.65
C ASP A 148 -2.32 -2.12 -14.19
N ASP A 149 -1.29 -2.62 -13.50
CA ASP A 149 -1.36 -2.93 -12.05
C ASP A 149 -1.51 -1.65 -11.21
N LEU A 150 -0.84 -0.57 -11.62
CA LEU A 150 -0.98 0.73 -10.93
C LEU A 150 -2.38 1.30 -11.14
N THR A 151 -2.89 1.29 -12.37
CA THR A 151 -4.27 1.70 -12.66
C THR A 151 -5.28 0.85 -11.88
N GLY A 152 -5.10 -0.48 -11.88
CA GLY A 152 -5.95 -1.39 -11.12
C GLY A 152 -5.89 -1.15 -9.60
N ALA A 153 -4.74 -0.75 -9.06
CA ALA A 153 -4.61 -0.39 -7.66
C ALA A 153 -5.36 0.91 -7.30
N TYR A 154 -5.34 1.93 -8.17
CA TYR A 154 -6.18 3.12 -8.00
C TYR A 154 -7.67 2.79 -8.10
N GLU A 155 -8.08 1.94 -9.06
CA GLU A 155 -9.46 1.50 -9.19
C GLU A 155 -9.93 0.72 -7.96
N ALA A 156 -9.08 -0.13 -7.39
CA ALA A 156 -9.37 -0.87 -6.17
C ALA A 156 -9.58 0.09 -4.98
N LEU A 157 -8.75 1.13 -4.85
CA LEU A 157 -8.91 2.15 -3.82
C LEU A 157 -10.18 2.96 -4.00
N TYR A 158 -10.51 3.36 -5.23
CA TYR A 158 -11.81 3.97 -5.54
C TYR A 158 -12.97 3.06 -5.10
N ARG A 159 -12.91 1.76 -5.40
CA ARG A 159 -13.97 0.82 -5.00
C ARG A 159 -14.09 0.69 -3.48
N ILE A 160 -12.97 0.69 -2.75
CA ILE A 160 -12.98 0.69 -1.27
C ILE A 160 -13.65 1.97 -0.77
N GLN A 161 -13.26 3.12 -1.34
CA GLN A 161 -13.82 4.42 -0.99
C GLN A 161 -15.34 4.46 -1.20
N ASP A 162 -15.79 4.09 -2.40
CA ASP A 162 -17.21 4.13 -2.79
C ASP A 162 -18.05 3.12 -1.98
N PHE A 163 -17.55 1.91 -1.78
CA PHE A 163 -18.28 0.87 -1.04
C PHE A 163 -18.49 1.24 0.43
N TYR A 164 -17.46 1.80 1.07
CA TYR A 164 -17.50 2.17 2.49
C TYR A 164 -17.85 3.64 2.74
N GLN A 165 -18.07 4.43 1.68
CA GLN A 165 -18.38 5.86 1.74
C GLN A 165 -17.35 6.62 2.57
N LEU A 166 -16.06 6.37 2.27
CA LEU A 166 -14.94 6.95 3.01
C LEU A 166 -14.60 8.35 2.49
N GLU A 167 -14.14 9.20 3.38
CA GLU A 167 -13.65 10.54 3.05
C GLU A 167 -12.24 10.45 2.44
N ALA A 168 -12.02 11.12 1.31
CA ALA A 168 -10.72 11.15 0.63
C ALA A 168 -9.59 11.68 1.53
N GLN A 169 -9.90 12.67 2.38
CA GLN A 169 -8.95 13.27 3.31
C GLN A 169 -8.46 12.30 4.39
N ASP A 170 -9.28 11.33 4.78
CA ASP A 170 -8.89 10.29 5.74
C ASP A 170 -8.08 9.20 5.01
N MET A 171 -8.58 8.80 3.83
CA MET A 171 -7.93 7.78 2.99
C MET A 171 -6.53 8.15 2.55
N LYS A 172 -6.23 9.43 2.24
CA LYS A 172 -4.89 9.85 1.81
C LYS A 172 -3.81 9.53 2.85
N THR A 173 -4.20 9.42 4.12
CA THR A 173 -3.32 9.08 5.25
C THR A 173 -3.28 7.59 5.59
N GLY A 174 -4.07 6.76 4.89
CA GLY A 174 -4.22 5.33 5.17
C GLY A 174 -5.03 5.02 6.43
N MET A 175 -5.71 6.02 6.99
CA MET A 175 -6.64 5.89 8.10
C MET A 175 -8.06 5.87 7.53
N PHE A 176 -8.74 4.72 7.62
CA PHE A 176 -10.04 4.53 6.96
C PHE A 176 -11.24 4.76 7.89
N SER A 177 -11.03 5.00 9.19
CA SER A 177 -12.08 5.43 10.12
C SER A 177 -11.50 5.90 11.45
N ASP A 178 -12.17 6.85 12.08
CA ASP A 178 -11.82 7.33 13.43
C ASP A 178 -12.03 6.25 14.51
N GLU A 179 -13.06 5.41 14.39
CA GLU A 179 -13.27 4.29 15.31
C GLU A 179 -12.12 3.27 15.24
N TRP A 180 -11.63 3.02 14.02
CA TRP A 180 -10.53 2.11 13.77
C TRP A 180 -9.18 2.78 13.84
N LYS A 181 -9.09 4.08 14.14
CA LYS A 181 -7.84 4.84 14.17
C LYS A 181 -6.82 4.25 15.13
N SER A 182 -7.25 3.92 16.35
CA SER A 182 -6.39 3.25 17.34
C SER A 182 -5.87 1.90 16.84
N ILE A 183 -6.67 1.17 16.06
CA ILE A 183 -6.29 -0.09 15.44
C ILE A 183 -5.36 0.19 14.26
N ALA A 184 -5.68 1.09 13.35
CA ALA A 184 -4.83 1.47 12.22
C ALA A 184 -3.45 1.97 12.67
N GLU A 185 -3.35 2.74 13.76
CA GLU A 185 -2.07 3.19 14.34
C GLU A 185 -1.23 2.03 14.89
N ILE A 186 -1.87 1.01 15.49
CA ILE A 186 -1.20 -0.18 16.01
C ILE A 186 -0.80 -1.15 14.88
N TRP A 187 -1.67 -1.28 13.87
CA TRP A 187 -1.55 -2.27 12.80
C TRP A 187 -0.77 -1.75 11.59
N SER A 188 -0.47 -0.46 11.53
CA SER A 188 0.31 0.15 10.47
C SER A 188 1.22 1.25 11.03
N SER A 189 2.50 0.93 11.23
CA SER A 189 3.55 1.92 11.47
C SER A 189 3.79 2.77 10.20
N VAL A 190 3.36 4.04 10.25
CA VAL A 190 3.77 5.30 9.55
C VAL A 190 4.66 5.27 8.27
N PRO A 191 4.55 6.21 7.29
CA PRO A 191 3.46 7.13 6.93
C PRO A 191 2.87 6.77 5.57
N LYS A 192 1.56 6.97 5.40
CA LYS A 192 0.93 6.82 4.08
C LYS A 192 0.55 8.19 3.64
N PHE A 193 1.18 8.67 2.59
CA PHE A 193 0.69 9.88 1.98
C PHE A 193 0.55 9.62 0.50
N MET A 194 -0.70 9.55 0.09
CA MET A 194 -1.08 9.65 -1.30
C MET A 194 -0.79 11.08 -1.76
N GLY A 195 0.04 11.28 -2.78
CA GLY A 195 0.33 12.61 -3.31
C GLY A 195 -0.87 13.22 -4.03
N PRO A 196 -0.83 14.52 -4.39
CA PRO A 196 -1.89 15.13 -5.19
C PRO A 196 -2.15 14.42 -6.51
N ASP A 197 -1.10 13.94 -7.18
CA ASP A 197 -1.23 13.22 -8.46
C ASP A 197 -1.99 11.90 -8.26
N ASP A 198 -1.76 11.22 -7.14
CA ASP A 198 -2.46 9.97 -6.82
C ASP A 198 -3.95 10.23 -6.53
N MET A 199 -4.27 11.31 -5.81
CA MET A 199 -5.65 11.74 -5.58
C MET A 199 -6.34 12.15 -6.88
N LEU A 200 -5.63 12.82 -7.78
CA LEU A 200 -6.10 13.16 -9.13
C LEU A 200 -6.46 11.91 -9.92
N GLU A 201 -5.61 10.87 -9.94
CA GLU A 201 -5.90 9.61 -10.64
C GLU A 201 -7.18 8.94 -10.13
N ILE A 202 -7.37 8.89 -8.80
CA ILE A 202 -8.61 8.32 -8.22
C ILE A 202 -9.83 9.19 -8.56
N GLY A 203 -9.70 10.51 -8.54
CA GLY A 203 -10.77 11.42 -8.96
C GLY A 203 -11.16 11.24 -10.43
N ILE A 204 -10.19 11.03 -11.33
CA ILE A 204 -10.43 10.73 -12.74
C ILE A 204 -11.22 9.42 -12.89
N ILE A 205 -10.84 8.37 -12.14
CA ILE A 205 -11.56 7.11 -12.12
C ILE A 205 -13.01 7.32 -11.66
N ALA A 206 -13.23 8.05 -10.56
CA ALA A 206 -14.56 8.35 -10.07
C ALA A 206 -15.41 9.13 -11.10
N TYR A 207 -14.80 10.11 -11.78
CA TYR A 207 -15.44 10.87 -12.86
C TYR A 207 -15.86 9.98 -14.03
N GLN A 208 -14.98 9.07 -14.46
CA GLN A 208 -15.27 8.12 -15.53
C GLN A 208 -16.39 7.13 -15.17
N GLN A 209 -16.60 6.87 -13.88
CA GLN A 209 -17.70 6.05 -13.36
C GLN A 209 -18.99 6.86 -13.14
N GLU A 210 -19.05 8.13 -13.60
CA GLU A 210 -20.18 9.05 -13.41
C GLU A 210 -20.50 9.33 -11.92
N ASN A 211 -19.55 9.04 -11.02
CA ASN A 211 -19.67 9.33 -9.59
C ASN A 211 -19.06 10.71 -9.29
N TYR A 212 -19.75 11.75 -9.72
CA TYR A 212 -19.27 13.13 -9.61
C TYR A 212 -19.07 13.59 -8.16
N GLN A 213 -19.85 13.06 -7.22
CA GLN A 213 -19.67 13.35 -5.79
C GLN A 213 -18.29 12.88 -5.31
N SER A 214 -17.92 11.63 -5.61
CA SER A 214 -16.59 11.11 -5.23
C SER A 214 -15.47 11.78 -6.03
N ALA A 215 -15.72 12.10 -7.30
CA ALA A 215 -14.75 12.82 -8.13
C ALA A 215 -14.40 14.19 -7.54
N ILE A 216 -15.41 15.01 -7.23
CA ILE A 216 -15.22 16.32 -6.56
C ILE A 216 -14.44 16.14 -5.26
N MET A 217 -14.83 15.19 -4.41
CA MET A 217 -14.17 14.94 -3.13
C MET A 217 -12.67 14.65 -3.28
N TRP A 218 -12.28 13.83 -4.27
CA TRP A 218 -10.87 13.54 -4.55
C TRP A 218 -10.13 14.73 -5.14
N PHE A 219 -10.74 15.49 -6.06
CA PHE A 219 -10.13 16.66 -6.65
C PHE A 219 -9.96 17.82 -5.65
N GLU A 220 -10.92 18.03 -4.75
CA GLU A 220 -10.80 19.01 -3.66
C GLU A 220 -9.69 18.62 -2.69
N SER A 221 -9.57 17.32 -2.36
CA SER A 221 -8.48 16.82 -1.51
C SER A 221 -7.11 16.99 -2.17
N ALA A 222 -7.02 16.74 -3.47
CA ALA A 222 -5.80 16.98 -4.25
C ALA A 222 -5.43 18.47 -4.25
N LEU A 223 -6.42 19.35 -4.47
CA LEU A 223 -6.24 20.79 -4.51
C LEU A 223 -5.81 21.36 -3.16
N ASP A 224 -6.43 20.91 -2.05
CA ASP A 224 -6.03 21.27 -0.70
C ASP A 224 -4.56 20.92 -0.45
N GLU A 225 -4.15 19.71 -0.82
CA GLU A 225 -2.76 19.29 -0.65
C GLU A 225 -1.79 20.11 -1.51
N ILE A 226 -2.11 20.37 -2.78
CA ILE A 226 -1.28 21.21 -3.67
C ILE A 226 -1.06 22.59 -3.04
N ASN A 227 -2.12 23.20 -2.50
CA ASN A 227 -2.05 24.51 -1.86
C ASN A 227 -1.23 24.48 -0.56
N ASN A 228 -1.26 23.37 0.17
CA ASN A 228 -0.49 23.18 1.40
C ASN A 228 1.01 22.95 1.11
N ILE A 229 1.35 22.28 0.01
CA ILE A 229 2.74 22.05 -0.42
C ILE A 229 3.28 23.31 -1.12
N ARG A 230 3.92 24.18 -0.35
CA ARG A 230 4.54 25.44 -0.85
C ARG A 230 5.54 25.28 -2.01
N SER A 231 6.05 24.07 -2.23
CA SER A 231 7.03 23.73 -3.26
C SER A 231 6.48 22.76 -4.32
N TYR A 232 5.16 22.61 -4.44
CA TYR A 232 4.58 21.73 -5.44
C TYR A 232 4.95 22.27 -6.83
N SER A 233 5.70 21.48 -7.59
CA SER A 233 6.32 21.93 -8.84
C SER A 233 5.51 21.56 -10.09
N ASP A 234 4.47 20.73 -9.94
CA ASP A 234 3.69 20.24 -11.09
C ASP A 234 2.47 21.14 -11.38
N GLU A 235 2.72 22.22 -12.12
CA GLU A 235 1.66 23.11 -12.60
C GLU A 235 0.65 22.37 -13.51
N SER A 236 1.06 21.28 -14.17
CA SER A 236 0.17 20.49 -15.05
C SER A 236 -0.91 19.78 -14.24
N SER A 237 -0.55 19.15 -13.13
CA SER A 237 -1.50 18.48 -12.24
C SER A 237 -2.49 19.48 -11.63
N LEU A 238 -2.03 20.66 -11.22
CA LEU A 238 -2.93 21.72 -10.71
C LEU A 238 -3.97 22.14 -11.76
N ILE A 239 -3.53 22.42 -12.99
CA ILE A 239 -4.44 22.78 -14.08
C ILE A 239 -5.45 21.65 -14.32
N THR A 240 -4.97 20.41 -14.34
CA THR A 240 -5.83 19.24 -14.59
C THR A 240 -6.87 19.06 -13.48
N VAL A 241 -6.50 19.22 -12.21
CA VAL A 241 -7.43 19.18 -11.07
C VAL A 241 -8.52 20.26 -11.21
N LEU A 242 -8.13 21.50 -11.52
CA LEU A 242 -9.08 22.61 -11.68
C LEU A 242 -10.02 22.42 -12.87
N ASP A 243 -9.50 21.89 -13.98
CA ASP A 243 -10.32 21.54 -15.14
C ASP A 243 -11.35 20.48 -14.76
N TYR A 244 -10.95 19.38 -14.12
CA TYR A 244 -11.91 18.34 -13.73
C TYR A 244 -12.94 18.80 -12.69
N LEU A 245 -12.56 19.65 -11.73
CA LEU A 245 -13.52 20.27 -10.81
C LEU A 245 -14.59 21.05 -11.57
N SER A 246 -14.16 21.87 -12.54
CA SER A 246 -15.07 22.68 -13.36
C SER A 246 -16.06 21.85 -14.19
N TRP A 247 -15.70 20.60 -14.53
CA TRP A 247 -16.55 19.68 -15.31
C TRP A 247 -17.41 18.77 -14.43
N SER A 248 -17.15 18.72 -13.12
CA SER A 248 -17.85 17.86 -12.17
C SER A 248 -18.95 18.59 -11.39
N GLU A 249 -18.92 19.93 -11.36
CA GLU A 249 -20.00 20.81 -10.87
C GLU A 249 -21.29 20.74 -11.70
#